data_AF-E8X060-F1
#
_entry.id   AF-E8X060-F1
#
_cell.length_a   1.000
_cell.length_b   1.000
_cell.length_c   1.000
_cell.angle_alpha   90.00
_cell.angle_beta   90.00
_cell.angle_gamma   90.00
#
_symmetry.space_group_name_H-M   'P 1'
#
loop_
_entity.id
_entity.type
_entity.pdbx_description
1 polymer ?
#
loop_
_entity_poly.entity_id
_entity_poly.type
_entity_poly.pdbx_seq_one_letter_code
_entity_poly.pdbx_strand_id
1 'polypeptide(L)'
;MEFVRPTRNENVRTLAGVCLILVALALPGISIKSGGGWGPSGVEVGWWCARQANLMLLLLPRTFLHPRPGSGVIFLFGLTGLINPLLMFSLIPNRYWQFLCASVIVACLAATWLAIWVSSLTPLPGHFLWVAGVLLIVSREWFGEPWASWRAGRNVG
;
A
#
# COMPACT_ATOMS: atom_id res chain seq x y z
N MET A 1 -24.58 3.49 -12.41
CA MET A 1 -23.17 3.76 -12.04
C MET A 1 -22.63 4.78 -13.03
N GLU A 2 -22.30 5.97 -12.57
CA GLU A 2 -21.89 7.08 -13.42
C GLU A 2 -20.39 6.98 -13.71
N PHE A 3 -20.04 6.78 -14.99
CA PHE A 3 -18.65 6.64 -15.42
C PHE A 3 -18.03 8.04 -15.56
N VAL A 4 -17.35 8.49 -14.51
CA VAL A 4 -16.67 9.79 -14.53
C VAL A 4 -15.33 9.63 -15.26
N ARG A 5 -15.15 10.35 -16.37
CA ARG A 5 -13.87 10.36 -17.08
C ARG A 5 -12.81 11.06 -16.24
N PRO A 6 -11.59 10.52 -16.16
CA PRO A 6 -10.52 11.16 -15.42
C PRO A 6 -10.13 12.49 -16.05
N THR A 7 -9.87 13.49 -15.22
CA THR A 7 -9.38 14.79 -15.69
C THR A 7 -7.92 14.69 -16.15
N ARG A 8 -7.46 15.60 -17.01
CA ARG A 8 -6.05 15.65 -17.47
C ARG A 8 -5.06 15.66 -16.30
N ASN A 9 -5.40 16.37 -15.23
CA ASN A 9 -4.58 16.49 -14.02
C ASN A 9 -4.51 15.18 -13.23
N GLU A 10 -5.57 14.38 -13.22
CA GLU A 10 -5.60 13.06 -12.58
C GLU A 10 -4.70 12.06 -13.31
N ASN A 11 -4.69 12.09 -14.65
CA ASN A 11 -3.81 11.23 -15.44
C ASN A 11 -2.33 11.56 -15.19
N VAL A 12 -1.99 12.85 -15.11
CA VAL A 12 -0.61 13.29 -14.81
C VAL A 12 -0.17 12.84 -13.42
N ARG A 13 -1.02 13.00 -12.40
CA ARG A 13 -0.71 12.52 -11.03
C ARG A 13 -0.56 11.02 -10.96
N THR A 14 -1.48 10.27 -11.58
CA THR A 14 -1.44 8.81 -11.61
C THR A 14 -0.16 8.34 -12.30
N LEU A 15 0.19 8.94 -13.44
CA LEU A 15 1.41 8.64 -14.18
C LEU A 15 2.67 8.94 -13.35
N ALA A 16 2.74 10.12 -12.73
CA ALA A 16 3.87 10.48 -11.87
C ALA A 16 4.01 9.50 -10.70
N GLY A 17 2.90 9.08 -10.09
CA GLY A 17 2.92 8.10 -8.99
C GLY A 17 3.39 6.73 -9.45
N VAL A 18 2.94 6.27 -10.62
CA VAL A 18 3.41 5.03 -11.24
C VAL A 18 4.90 5.11 -11.54
N CYS A 19 5.40 6.23 -12.08
CA CYS A 19 6.83 6.43 -12.32
C CYS A 19 7.66 6.34 -11.03
N LEU A 20 7.19 6.97 -9.94
CA LEU A 20 7.86 6.87 -8.63
C LEU A 20 7.90 5.44 -8.11
N ILE A 21 6.82 4.67 -8.28
CA ILE A 21 6.77 3.25 -7.92
C ILE A 21 7.75 2.45 -8.77
N LEU A 22 7.80 2.66 -10.08
CA LEU A 22 8.74 1.95 -10.96
C LEU A 22 10.21 2.23 -10.59
N VAL A 23 10.54 3.47 -10.25
CA VAL A 23 11.89 3.83 -9.76
C VAL A 23 12.15 3.17 -8.40
N ALA A 24 11.17 3.15 -7.50
CA ALA A 24 11.28 2.48 -6.20
C ALA A 24 11.56 0.98 -6.33
N LEU A 25 11.00 0.30 -7.33
CA LEU A 25 11.23 -1.12 -7.59
C LEU A 25 12.67 -1.42 -8.03
N ALA A 26 13.38 -0.44 -8.60
CA ALA A 26 14.78 -0.57 -8.99
C ALA A 26 15.75 -0.20 -7.86
N LEU A 27 15.28 0.50 -6.84
CA LEU A 27 16.09 0.97 -5.72
C LEU A 27 16.22 -0.08 -4.61
N PRO A 28 17.26 0.03 -3.76
CA PRO A 28 17.40 -0.85 -2.61
C PRO A 28 16.24 -0.67 -1.62
N GLY A 29 15.76 -1.80 -1.12
CA GLY A 29 14.72 -1.96 -0.11
C GLY A 29 15.14 -2.99 0.95
N ILE A 30 14.43 -3.01 2.06
CA ILE A 30 14.58 -4.04 3.08
C ILE A 30 13.53 -5.12 2.82
N SER A 31 13.90 -6.35 3.11
CA SER A 31 13.02 -7.50 3.03
C SER A 31 13.17 -8.38 4.28
N ILE A 32 12.31 -9.39 4.43
CA ILE A 32 12.34 -10.32 5.57
C ILE A 32 12.40 -11.74 5.03
N LYS A 33 13.39 -12.52 5.50
CA LYS A 33 13.61 -13.89 5.04
C LYS A 33 12.42 -14.77 5.44
N SER A 34 11.80 -15.40 4.44
CA SER A 34 10.84 -16.49 4.60
C SER A 34 11.60 -17.83 4.57
N GLY A 35 12.27 -18.19 5.67
CA GLY A 35 12.88 -19.53 5.78
C GLY A 35 13.97 -19.61 6.84
N GLY A 36 13.80 -20.51 7.83
CA GLY A 36 14.84 -20.88 8.80
C GLY A 36 15.04 -19.94 10.00
N GLY A 37 14.42 -18.77 10.00
CA GLY A 37 14.46 -17.79 11.09
C GLY A 37 13.86 -16.48 10.61
N TRP A 38 12.90 -15.94 11.36
CA TRP A 38 12.21 -14.69 10.99
C TRP A 38 13.08 -13.51 11.43
N GLY A 39 13.80 -12.94 10.47
CA GLY A 39 14.68 -11.79 10.68
C GLY A 39 14.90 -11.02 9.39
N PRO A 40 15.42 -9.78 9.47
CA PRO A 40 15.69 -8.97 8.30
C PRO A 40 16.60 -9.70 7.31
N SER A 41 16.16 -9.80 6.07
CA SER A 41 16.97 -10.35 4.98
C SER A 41 17.72 -9.24 4.28
N GLY A 42 18.58 -8.54 5.00
CA GLY A 42 19.51 -7.57 4.43
C GLY A 42 18.88 -6.55 3.47
N VAL A 43 19.72 -6.05 2.56
CA VAL A 43 19.33 -5.12 1.50
C VAL A 43 19.03 -5.93 0.24
N GLU A 44 17.81 -5.83 -0.26
CA GLU A 44 17.38 -6.46 -1.51
C GLU A 44 16.82 -5.40 -2.48
N VAL A 45 16.63 -5.75 -3.75
CA VAL A 45 16.09 -4.81 -4.74
C VAL A 45 14.56 -4.66 -4.53
N GLY A 46 14.01 -3.46 -4.70
CA GLY A 46 12.63 -3.13 -4.37
C GLY A 46 11.57 -4.04 -5.00
N TRP A 47 11.77 -4.52 -6.23
CA TRP A 47 10.84 -5.48 -6.87
C TRP A 47 10.79 -6.83 -6.15
N TRP A 48 11.90 -7.24 -5.56
CA TRP A 48 11.98 -8.47 -4.79
C TRP A 48 11.35 -8.28 -3.40
N CYS A 49 11.52 -7.11 -2.79
CA CYS A 49 10.76 -6.72 -1.59
C CYS A 49 9.25 -6.78 -1.83
N ALA A 50 8.77 -6.22 -2.95
CA ALA A 50 7.35 -6.25 -3.32
C ALA A 50 6.84 -7.68 -3.55
N ARG A 51 7.65 -8.53 -4.21
CA ARG A 51 7.33 -9.95 -4.38
C ARG A 51 7.20 -10.68 -3.05
N GLN A 52 8.15 -10.48 -2.13
CA GLN A 52 8.10 -11.10 -0.81
C GLN A 52 6.89 -10.61 0.00
N ALA A 53 6.60 -9.31 0.01
CA ALA A 53 5.44 -8.76 0.70
C ALA A 53 4.12 -9.38 0.20
N ASN A 54 3.96 -9.55 -1.13
CA ASN A 54 2.79 -10.22 -1.70
C ASN A 54 2.74 -11.72 -1.35
N LEU A 55 3.88 -12.41 -1.26
CA LEU A 55 3.92 -13.80 -0.81
C LEU A 55 3.54 -13.93 0.67
N MET A 56 3.94 -12.98 1.52
CA MET A 56 3.55 -12.95 2.94
C MET A 56 2.05 -12.81 3.12
N LEU A 57 1.35 -12.15 2.18
CA LEU A 57 -0.11 -12.09 2.19
C LEU A 57 -0.77 -13.48 2.15
N LEU A 58 -0.15 -14.46 1.45
CA LEU A 58 -0.65 -15.84 1.41
C LEU A 58 -0.47 -16.57 2.76
N LEU A 59 0.42 -16.07 3.61
CA LEU A 59 0.71 -16.62 4.93
C LEU A 59 -0.15 -16.00 6.04
N LEU A 60 -0.85 -14.90 5.78
CA LEU A 60 -1.73 -14.24 6.75
C LEU A 60 -2.73 -15.20 7.42
N PRO A 61 -3.47 -16.05 6.67
CA PRO A 61 -4.45 -16.97 7.28
C PRO A 61 -3.80 -17.94 8.28
N ARG A 62 -2.56 -18.37 8.02
CA ARG A 62 -1.82 -19.25 8.93
C ARG A 62 -1.39 -18.53 10.20
N THR A 63 -1.06 -17.25 10.14
CA THR A 63 -0.70 -16.46 11.33
C THR A 63 -1.88 -16.23 12.27
N PHE A 64 -3.10 -16.14 11.75
CA PHE A 64 -4.32 -16.07 12.57
C PHE A 64 -4.66 -17.40 13.22
N LEU A 65 -4.54 -18.51 12.48
CA LEU A 65 -4.93 -19.84 12.96
C LEU A 65 -3.92 -20.42 13.97
N HIS A 66 -2.64 -20.05 13.86
CA HIS A 66 -1.59 -20.52 14.76
C HIS A 66 -0.66 -19.37 15.19
N PRO A 67 -1.04 -18.60 16.22
CA PRO A 67 -0.21 -17.49 16.70
C PRO A 67 1.08 -18.04 17.30
N ARG A 68 2.20 -17.77 16.63
CA ARG A 68 3.56 -18.00 17.15
C ARG A 68 4.13 -16.69 17.71
N PRO A 69 5.12 -16.73 18.63
CA PRO A 69 5.87 -15.54 19.00
C PRO A 69 6.46 -14.88 17.73
N GLY A 70 6.23 -13.57 17.56
CA GLY A 70 6.58 -12.82 16.34
C GLY A 70 5.50 -12.75 15.26
N SER A 71 4.35 -13.41 15.44
CA SER A 71 3.20 -13.38 14.50
C SER A 71 2.66 -11.99 14.22
N GLY A 72 2.69 -11.07 15.19
CA GLY A 72 2.24 -9.69 15.01
C GLY A 72 3.06 -8.92 13.97
N VAL A 73 4.38 -9.10 13.96
CA VAL A 73 5.26 -8.46 12.97
C VAL A 73 5.01 -9.05 11.58
N ILE A 74 4.87 -10.38 11.49
CA ILE A 74 4.55 -11.07 10.23
C ILE A 74 3.19 -10.58 9.68
N PHE A 75 2.22 -10.40 10.56
CA PHE A 75 0.91 -9.86 10.19
C PHE A 75 1.04 -8.44 9.63
N LEU A 76 1.77 -7.53 10.31
CA LEU A 76 1.97 -6.16 9.84
C LEU A 76 2.70 -6.10 8.49
N PHE A 77 3.72 -6.94 8.27
CA PHE A 77 4.41 -7.03 6.97
C PHE A 77 3.54 -7.68 5.88
N GLY A 78 2.70 -8.64 6.24
CA GLY A 78 1.74 -9.21 5.30
C GLY A 78 0.65 -8.21 4.89
N LEU A 79 0.28 -7.27 5.77
CA LEU A 79 -0.59 -6.14 5.41
C LEU A 79 0.04 -5.21 4.37
N THR A 80 1.37 -5.09 4.33
CA THR A 80 2.07 -4.34 3.28
C THR A 80 1.82 -4.95 1.89
N GLY A 81 1.74 -6.28 1.81
CA GLY A 81 1.41 -7.02 0.58
C GLY A 81 0.01 -6.73 0.02
N LEU A 82 -0.92 -6.20 0.83
CA LEU A 82 -2.25 -5.78 0.35
C LEU A 82 -2.21 -4.50 -0.47
N ILE A 83 -1.19 -3.66 -0.31
CA ILE A 83 -1.13 -2.33 -0.95
C ILE A 83 -1.10 -2.48 -2.48
N ASN A 84 -0.29 -3.38 -3.01
CA ASN A 84 -0.15 -3.57 -4.46
C ASN A 84 -1.47 -4.01 -5.15
N PRO A 85 -2.17 -5.08 -4.72
CA PRO A 85 -3.44 -5.45 -5.30
C PRO A 85 -4.52 -4.38 -5.06
N LEU A 86 -4.58 -3.77 -3.87
CA LEU A 86 -5.55 -2.69 -3.60
C LEU A 86 -5.32 -1.45 -4.48
N LEU A 87 -4.06 -1.13 -4.79
CA LEU A 87 -3.73 -0.07 -5.72
C LEU A 87 -4.29 -0.39 -7.12
N MET A 88 -4.17 -1.64 -7.58
CA MET A 88 -4.80 -2.05 -8.84
C MET A 88 -6.33 -1.97 -8.78
N PHE A 89 -6.94 -2.42 -7.69
CA PHE A 89 -8.39 -2.30 -7.49
C PHE A 89 -8.86 -0.84 -7.44
N SER A 90 -8.05 0.09 -6.92
CA SER A 90 -8.35 1.52 -6.92
C SER A 90 -8.35 2.16 -8.32
N LEU A 91 -7.84 1.47 -9.34
CA LEU A 91 -7.93 1.92 -10.73
C LEU A 91 -9.29 1.59 -11.37
N ILE A 92 -10.09 0.72 -10.76
CA ILE A 92 -11.45 0.42 -11.22
C ILE A 92 -12.31 1.69 -11.03
N PRO A 93 -13.08 2.13 -12.06
CA PRO A 93 -13.84 3.37 -12.02
C PRO A 93 -15.12 3.23 -11.20
N ASN A 94 -14.96 3.06 -9.88
CA ASN A 94 -16.05 3.06 -8.91
C ASN A 94 -15.64 3.81 -7.64
N ARG A 95 -16.18 5.02 -7.47
CA ARG A 95 -15.80 5.97 -6.41
C ARG A 95 -15.87 5.40 -4.99
N TYR A 96 -16.89 4.60 -4.67
CA TYR A 96 -17.01 4.02 -3.33
C TYR A 96 -15.85 3.05 -3.05
N TRP A 97 -15.55 2.19 -4.02
CA TRP A 97 -14.44 1.25 -3.93
C TRP A 97 -13.09 1.97 -3.92
N GLN A 98 -12.93 3.02 -4.70
CA GLN A 98 -11.69 3.80 -4.74
C GLN A 98 -11.38 4.44 -3.39
N PHE A 99 -12.37 5.06 -2.74
CA PHE A 99 -12.21 5.63 -1.40
C PHE A 99 -11.91 4.56 -0.35
N LEU A 100 -12.62 3.43 -0.39
CA LEU A 100 -12.38 2.32 0.52
C LEU A 100 -10.96 1.75 0.35
N CYS A 101 -10.55 1.46 -0.89
CA CYS A 101 -9.20 1.01 -1.21
C CYS A 101 -8.15 2.01 -0.77
N ALA A 102 -8.33 3.31 -1.04
CA ALA A 102 -7.40 4.36 -0.60
C ALA A 102 -7.25 4.39 0.92
N SER A 103 -8.37 4.29 1.66
CA SER A 103 -8.35 4.28 3.13
C SER A 103 -7.62 3.05 3.68
N VAL A 104 -7.88 1.86 3.11
CA VAL A 104 -7.21 0.62 3.51
C VAL A 104 -5.71 0.69 3.16
N ILE A 105 -5.35 1.24 2.00
CA ILE A 105 -3.95 1.44 1.60
C ILE A 105 -3.22 2.32 2.62
N VAL A 106 -3.81 3.44 3.06
CA VAL A 106 -3.21 4.31 4.09
C VAL A 106 -3.03 3.57 5.42
N ALA A 107 -4.01 2.76 5.83
CA ALA A 107 -3.88 1.94 7.04
C ALA A 107 -2.74 0.90 6.91
N CYS A 108 -2.62 0.24 5.75
CA CYS A 108 -1.53 -0.69 5.47
C CYS A 108 -0.16 0.01 5.44
N LEU A 109 -0.08 1.25 4.94
CA LEU A 109 1.14 2.06 4.97
C LEU A 109 1.55 2.34 6.42
N ALA A 110 0.61 2.77 7.27
CA ALA A 110 0.87 2.97 8.70
C ALA A 110 1.35 1.69 9.39
N ALA A 111 0.72 0.54 9.08
CA ALA A 111 1.13 -0.76 9.57
C ALA A 111 2.56 -1.14 9.14
N THR A 112 2.94 -0.80 7.90
CA THR A 112 4.30 -1.02 7.38
C THR A 112 5.33 -0.23 8.17
N TRP A 113 5.06 1.05 8.45
CA TRP A 113 5.93 1.89 9.26
C TRP A 113 6.02 1.41 10.71
N LEU A 114 4.91 0.96 11.28
CA LEU A 114 4.89 0.35 12.60
C LEU A 114 5.75 -0.93 12.64
N ALA A 115 5.67 -1.77 11.60
CA ALA A 115 6.47 -2.99 11.49
C ALA A 115 7.97 -2.70 11.40
N ILE A 116 8.34 -1.69 10.60
CA ILE A 116 9.72 -1.20 10.46
C ILE A 116 10.25 -0.70 11.81
N TRP A 117 9.44 0.09 12.52
CA TRP A 117 9.80 0.64 13.84
C TRP A 117 9.97 -0.46 14.89
N VAL A 118 9.00 -1.36 15.05
CA VAL A 118 9.06 -2.49 16.00
C VAL A 118 10.24 -3.41 15.70
N SER A 119 10.59 -3.58 14.42
CA SER A 119 11.69 -4.43 13.99
C SER A 119 13.05 -3.71 13.98
N SER A 120 13.11 -2.44 14.39
CA SER A 120 14.32 -1.59 14.37
C SER A 120 15.02 -1.55 13.01
N LEU A 121 14.25 -1.56 11.92
CA LEU A 121 14.77 -1.54 10.56
C LEU A 121 14.93 -0.10 10.06
N THR A 122 15.99 0.17 9.30
CA THR A 122 16.21 1.50 8.72
C THR A 122 15.65 1.56 7.30
N PRO A 123 14.50 2.22 7.04
CA PRO A 123 13.88 2.27 5.72
C PRO A 123 14.87 2.81 4.68
N LEU A 124 14.96 2.12 3.54
CA LEU A 124 15.84 2.51 2.44
C LEU A 124 15.14 3.46 1.46
N PRO A 125 15.88 4.19 0.60
CA PRO A 125 15.30 5.16 -0.34
C PRO A 125 14.14 4.62 -1.18
N GLY A 126 14.20 3.33 -1.58
CA GLY A 126 13.11 2.68 -2.32
C GLY A 126 11.78 2.69 -1.56
N HIS A 127 11.79 2.54 -0.22
CA HIS A 127 10.56 2.59 0.58
C HIS A 127 9.94 3.99 0.56
N PHE A 128 10.74 5.05 0.70
CA PHE A 128 10.24 6.42 0.66
C PHE A 128 9.62 6.78 -0.69
N LEU A 129 10.29 6.42 -1.80
CA LEU A 129 9.77 6.66 -3.15
C LEU A 129 8.51 5.84 -3.43
N TRP A 130 8.44 4.60 -2.95
CA TRP A 130 7.25 3.77 -3.08
C TRP A 130 6.06 4.36 -2.32
N VAL A 131 6.24 4.76 -1.05
CA VAL A 131 5.21 5.43 -0.24
C VAL A 131 4.75 6.72 -0.92
N ALA A 132 5.69 7.55 -1.40
CA ALA A 132 5.37 8.79 -2.09
C ALA A 132 4.53 8.53 -3.36
N GLY A 133 4.91 7.55 -4.17
CA GLY A 133 4.16 7.18 -5.38
C GLY A 133 2.76 6.65 -5.07
N VAL A 134 2.62 5.79 -4.06
CA VAL A 134 1.32 5.27 -3.59
C VAL A 134 0.43 6.41 -3.11
N LEU A 135 0.95 7.28 -2.23
CA LEU A 135 0.22 8.44 -1.71
C LEU A 135 -0.21 9.40 -2.82
N LEU A 136 0.65 9.63 -3.81
CA LEU A 136 0.31 10.50 -4.94
C LEU A 136 -0.90 9.96 -5.72
N ILE A 137 -0.98 8.64 -5.93
CA ILE A 137 -2.11 7.97 -6.61
C ILE A 137 -3.39 8.07 -5.76
N VAL A 138 -3.33 7.73 -4.47
CA VAL A 138 -4.53 7.68 -3.61
C VAL A 138 -4.99 9.05 -3.10
N SER A 139 -4.13 10.08 -3.15
CA SER A 139 -4.42 11.43 -2.66
C SER A 139 -5.68 12.04 -3.30
N ARG A 140 -5.99 11.68 -4.55
CA ARG A 140 -7.17 12.19 -5.26
C ARG A 140 -8.49 11.83 -4.56
N GLU A 141 -8.54 10.69 -3.85
CA GLU A 141 -9.77 10.25 -3.18
C GLU A 141 -10.06 11.07 -1.92
N TRP A 142 -9.04 11.72 -1.36
CA TRP A 142 -9.11 12.53 -0.14
C TRP A 142 -9.20 14.03 -0.45
N PHE A 143 -8.53 14.49 -1.51
CA PHE A 143 -8.45 15.90 -1.90
C PHE A 143 -9.25 16.26 -3.16
N GLY A 144 -9.83 15.28 -3.85
CA GLY A 144 -10.76 15.53 -4.94
C GLY A 144 -12.09 16.06 -4.39
N GLU A 145 -12.64 17.09 -5.06
CA GLU A 145 -13.91 17.73 -4.71
C GLU A 145 -15.22 16.87 -4.70
N PRO A 146 -15.29 15.56 -5.04
CA PRO A 146 -16.57 14.84 -4.98
C PRO A 146 -17.08 14.45 -3.57
N TRP A 147 -16.24 14.40 -2.54
CA TRP A 147 -16.70 13.93 -1.22
C TRP A 147 -17.52 14.99 -0.47
N ALA A 148 -17.23 16.28 -0.73
CA ALA A 148 -17.96 17.40 -0.15
C ALA A 148 -19.42 17.42 -0.65
N SER A 149 -19.64 17.15 -1.94
CA SER A 149 -20.98 17.05 -2.52
C SER A 149 -21.73 15.77 -2.11
N TRP A 150 -21.04 14.63 -1.94
CA TRP A 150 -21.66 13.40 -1.43
C TRP A 150 -22.08 13.50 0.05
N ARG A 151 -21.36 14.26 0.90
CA ARG A 151 -21.85 14.61 2.26
C ARG A 151 -23.00 15.61 2.21
N ALA A 152 -22.91 16.63 1.35
CA ALA A 152 -23.98 17.62 1.20
C ALA A 152 -25.30 16.99 0.73
N GLY A 153 -25.24 16.00 -0.16
CA GLY A 153 -26.42 15.27 -0.64
C GLY A 153 -27.10 14.33 0.37
N ARG A 154 -26.45 14.01 1.51
CA ARG A 154 -27.07 13.26 2.62
C ARG A 154 -27.76 14.15 3.66
N ASN A 155 -27.58 15.47 3.61
CA ASN A 155 -28.25 16.43 4.49
C ASN A 155 -29.55 17.01 3.87
N VAL A 156 -30.04 16.42 2.78
CA VAL A 156 -31.29 16.82 2.10
C VAL A 156 -32.30 15.66 2.06
N GLY A 157 -32.28 14.82 3.10
CA GLY A 157 -33.28 13.77 3.34
C GLY A 157 -34.10 14.09 4.57
#